data_AF-A0A1W9TKD0-F1
#
_entry.id   AF-A0A1W9TKD0-F1
#
_cell.length_a   1.000
_cell.length_b   1.000
_cell.length_c   1.000
_cell.angle_alpha   90.00
_cell.angle_beta   90.00
_cell.angle_gamma   90.00
#
_symmetry.space_group_name_H-M   'P 1'
#
loop_
_entity.id
_entity.type
_entity.pdbx_description
1 polymer ?
#
loop_
_entity_poly.entity_id
_entity_poly.type
_entity_poly.pdbx_seq_one_letter_code
_entity_poly.pdbx_strand_id
1 'polypeptide(L)'
;MMKIAFGTKDGVQINDEHFGHSDIYVVYEYDGEKFTKVEEIKNPYAETHMHAKAEEILEFLGHCKVWVGNSMGKGSMIKLKKLGYIPLIECIKCKICVNVCPVEGAITLKDNGFPYIDNNICTRCGLCMEKCPKDAIRPNSENPAMRGIGRGRGMGRGMGRGTGRGLGRNRGY
;
A
#
# COMPACT_ATOMS: atom_id res chain seq x y z
N MET A 1 -12.37 7.02 18.05
CA MET A 1 -12.96 7.20 16.71
C MET A 1 -11.85 7.56 15.75
N MET A 2 -11.84 7.00 14.53
CA MET A 2 -10.75 7.16 13.57
C MET A 2 -11.21 8.04 12.42
N LYS A 3 -10.44 9.09 12.11
CA LYS A 3 -10.71 9.96 10.95
C LYS A 3 -9.85 9.58 9.75
N ILE A 4 -10.48 9.56 8.58
CA ILE A 4 -9.91 9.15 7.30
C ILE A 4 -10.15 10.29 6.30
N ALA A 5 -9.09 10.77 5.68
CA ALA A 5 -9.17 11.77 4.62
C ALA A 5 -9.04 11.10 3.25
N PHE A 6 -9.98 11.40 2.34
CA PHE A 6 -9.93 10.98 0.94
C PHE A 6 -9.56 12.16 0.07
N GLY A 7 -8.49 12.03 -0.71
CA GLY A 7 -8.12 13.02 -1.72
C GLY A 7 -8.98 12.86 -2.98
N THR A 8 -9.82 13.86 -3.26
CA THR A 8 -10.80 13.83 -4.36
C THR A 8 -10.67 15.06 -5.26
N LYS A 9 -11.19 14.96 -6.48
CA LYS A 9 -11.33 16.10 -7.40
C LYS A 9 -12.71 16.76 -7.28
N ASP A 10 -13.74 15.96 -7.05
CA ASP A 10 -15.15 16.36 -7.08
C ASP A 10 -15.90 16.08 -5.77
N GLY A 11 -15.21 15.61 -4.72
CA GLY A 11 -15.82 15.19 -3.46
C GLY A 11 -16.45 13.79 -3.50
N VAL A 12 -16.37 13.09 -4.62
CA VAL A 12 -17.01 11.78 -4.83
C VAL A 12 -15.97 10.70 -5.17
N GLN A 13 -15.15 10.96 -6.19
CA GLN A 13 -14.15 10.02 -6.67
C GLN A 13 -12.76 10.39 -6.17
N ILE A 14 -11.97 9.35 -5.85
CA ILE A 14 -10.55 9.55 -5.54
C ILE A 14 -9.88 10.18 -6.76
N ASN A 15 -9.13 11.26 -6.52
CA ASN A 15 -8.35 11.96 -7.53
C ASN A 15 -7.44 10.97 -8.30
N ASP A 16 -7.39 11.05 -9.62
CA ASP A 16 -6.51 10.21 -10.45
C ASP A 16 -5.05 10.69 -10.47
N GLU A 17 -4.78 11.88 -9.92
CA GLU A 17 -3.44 12.43 -9.75
C GLU A 17 -2.82 12.13 -8.36
N HIS A 18 -1.82 12.93 -7.97
CA HIS A 18 -1.23 12.90 -6.64
C HIS A 18 -2.21 13.37 -5.56
N PHE A 19 -2.17 12.74 -4.39
CA PHE A 19 -2.99 13.09 -3.23
C PHE A 19 -2.89 14.58 -2.90
N GLY A 20 -1.69 15.17 -2.98
CA GLY A 20 -1.46 16.59 -2.74
C GLY A 20 -2.06 17.55 -3.79
N HIS A 21 -2.54 17.03 -4.93
CA HIS A 21 -3.27 17.77 -5.97
C HIS A 21 -4.79 17.54 -5.89
N SER A 22 -5.27 16.90 -4.83
CA SER A 22 -6.72 16.78 -4.65
C SER A 22 -7.31 18.16 -4.46
N ASP A 23 -8.37 18.50 -5.18
CA ASP A 23 -9.07 19.78 -5.02
C ASP A 23 -9.76 19.86 -3.65
N ILE A 24 -10.27 18.71 -3.19
CA ILE A 24 -11.05 18.58 -1.97
C ILE A 24 -10.62 17.31 -1.22
N TYR A 25 -10.40 17.44 0.07
CA TYR A 25 -10.29 16.32 0.98
C TYR A 25 -11.61 16.08 1.68
N VAL A 26 -12.18 14.90 1.48
CA VAL A 26 -13.41 14.49 2.18
C VAL A 26 -13.03 13.68 3.40
N VAL A 27 -13.45 14.12 4.58
CA VAL A 27 -13.12 13.45 5.84
C VAL A 27 -14.31 12.61 6.31
N TYR A 28 -14.04 11.35 6.57
CA TYR A 28 -14.96 10.43 7.21
C TYR A 28 -14.47 10.06 8.60
N GLU A 29 -15.41 9.91 9.53
CA GLU A 29 -15.18 9.34 10.84
C GLU A 29 -15.75 7.93 10.88
N TYR A 30 -14.95 6.98 11.39
CA TYR A 30 -15.34 5.62 11.67
C TYR A 30 -15.43 5.39 13.18
N ASP A 31 -16.61 4.97 13.63
CA ASP A 31 -16.93 4.70 15.03
C ASP A 31 -16.72 3.22 15.43
N GLY A 32 -16.51 2.32 14.45
CA GLY A 32 -16.45 0.87 14.66
C GLY A 32 -17.54 0.10 13.92
N GLU A 33 -18.57 0.80 13.44
CA GLU A 33 -19.70 0.18 12.74
C GLU A 33 -19.96 0.85 11.39
N LYS A 34 -19.85 2.18 11.32
CA LYS A 34 -20.19 2.96 10.13
C LYS A 34 -19.22 4.09 9.87
N PHE A 35 -19.18 4.52 8.61
CA PHE A 35 -18.49 5.73 8.18
C PHE A 35 -19.48 6.87 8.05
N THR A 36 -19.16 8.01 8.68
CA THR A 36 -19.96 9.24 8.56
C THR A 36 -19.08 10.33 7.99
N LYS A 37 -19.53 11.00 6.93
CA LYS A 37 -18.83 12.18 6.39
C LYS A 37 -18.96 13.32 7.40
N VAL A 38 -17.84 13.88 7.84
CA VAL A 38 -17.79 14.90 8.90
C VAL A 38 -17.24 16.24 8.42
N GLU A 39 -16.49 16.25 7.31
CA GLU A 39 -15.82 17.46 6.83
C GLU A 39 -15.54 17.38 5.32
N GLU A 40 -15.51 18.55 4.68
CA GLU A 40 -14.91 18.75 3.37
C GLU A 40 -13.92 19.91 3.47
N ILE A 41 -12.68 19.65 3.09
CA ILE A 41 -11.60 20.63 3.20
C ILE A 41 -11.10 20.93 1.79
N LYS A 42 -11.25 22.19 1.37
CA LYS A 42 -10.69 22.64 0.09
C LYS A 42 -9.18 22.72 0.21
N ASN A 43 -8.45 22.14 -0.74
CA ASN A 43 -6.99 22.18 -0.73
C ASN A 43 -6.49 23.53 -1.26
N PRO A 44 -5.81 24.36 -0.44
CA PRO A 44 -5.29 25.64 -0.89
C PRO A 44 -4.15 25.50 -1.92
N TYR A 45 -3.60 24.30 -2.09
CA TYR A 45 -2.47 24.00 -2.97
C TYR A 45 -2.87 23.21 -4.23
N ALA A 46 -4.17 23.08 -4.53
CA ALA A 46 -4.65 22.31 -5.67
C ALA A 46 -4.08 22.80 -7.02
N GLU A 47 -3.94 24.11 -7.18
CA GLU A 47 -3.50 24.74 -8.45
C GLU A 47 -2.00 25.03 -8.51
N THR A 48 -1.25 24.82 -7.43
CA THR A 48 0.18 25.15 -7.41
C THR A 48 0.99 24.08 -8.16
N HIS A 49 1.77 24.50 -9.16
CA HIS A 49 2.63 23.63 -9.99
C HIS A 49 3.70 22.86 -9.19
N MET A 50 3.89 23.19 -7.90
CA MET A 50 4.63 22.39 -6.94
C MET A 50 3.64 21.67 -6.02
N HIS A 51 3.65 20.32 -6.07
CA HIS A 51 2.90 19.47 -5.15
C HIS A 51 3.06 19.95 -3.70
N ALA A 52 1.94 20.08 -2.98
CA ALA A 52 1.97 20.40 -1.55
C ALA A 52 2.87 19.41 -0.79
N LYS A 53 3.75 19.94 0.04
CA LYS A 53 4.58 19.14 0.93
C LYS A 53 3.68 18.48 1.97
N ALA A 54 4.12 17.32 2.48
CA ALA A 54 3.36 16.61 3.50
C ALA A 54 3.10 17.49 4.74
N GLU A 55 4.01 18.39 5.08
CA GLU A 55 3.90 19.30 6.23
C GLU A 55 2.76 20.30 6.06
N GLU A 56 2.61 20.86 4.86
CA GLU A 56 1.56 21.82 4.54
C GLU A 56 0.18 21.14 4.60
N ILE A 57 0.08 19.92 4.10
CA ILE A 57 -1.17 19.14 4.18
C ILE A 57 -1.46 18.73 5.64
N LEU A 58 -0.44 18.45 6.44
CA LEU A 58 -0.60 18.06 7.84
C LEU A 58 -1.21 19.17 8.70
N GLU A 59 -1.10 20.44 8.32
CA GLU A 59 -1.70 21.56 9.06
C GLU A 59 -3.22 21.43 9.15
N PHE A 60 -3.86 20.89 8.11
CA PHE A 60 -5.31 20.74 8.06
C PHE A 60 -5.80 19.29 7.94
N LEU A 61 -4.92 18.30 7.72
CA LEU A 61 -5.28 16.87 7.78
C LEU A 61 -4.61 16.12 8.95
N GLY A 62 -3.91 16.82 9.85
CA GLY A 62 -3.23 16.21 10.99
C GLY A 62 -4.15 15.46 11.96
N HIS A 63 -5.44 15.80 11.99
CA HIS A 63 -6.46 15.07 12.74
C HIS A 63 -6.93 13.78 12.05
N CYS A 64 -6.59 13.57 10.79
CA CYS A 64 -6.94 12.39 10.02
C CYS A 64 -5.81 11.36 10.07
N LYS A 65 -6.03 10.22 10.72
CA LYS A 65 -5.00 9.19 10.89
C LYS A 65 -4.67 8.44 9.60
N VAL A 66 -5.65 8.33 8.71
CA VAL A 66 -5.57 7.57 7.46
C VAL A 66 -5.79 8.50 6.28
N TRP A 67 -4.92 8.46 5.30
CA TRP A 67 -4.97 9.32 4.11
C TRP A 67 -5.07 8.44 2.87
N VAL A 68 -6.19 8.52 2.17
CA VAL A 68 -6.51 7.68 1.01
C VAL A 68 -6.36 8.50 -0.27
N GLY A 69 -5.59 7.97 -1.22
CA GLY A 69 -5.43 8.62 -2.53
C GLY A 69 -4.93 7.66 -3.61
N ASN A 70 -4.88 8.13 -4.86
CA ASN A 70 -4.35 7.35 -5.98
C ASN A 70 -2.82 7.29 -5.98
N SER A 71 -2.16 8.37 -5.54
CA SER A 71 -0.71 8.50 -5.61
C SER A 71 -0.15 9.38 -4.50
N MET A 72 1.00 9.02 -3.93
CA MET A 72 1.78 9.88 -3.04
C MET A 72 3.28 9.77 -3.37
N GLY A 73 4.02 10.86 -3.15
CA GLY A 73 5.48 10.83 -3.27
C GLY A 73 6.10 9.88 -2.25
N LYS A 74 7.13 9.12 -2.65
CA LYS A 74 7.82 8.14 -1.78
C LYS A 74 8.35 8.77 -0.49
N GLY A 75 8.93 9.97 -0.59
CA GLY A 75 9.40 10.75 0.57
C GLY A 75 8.26 11.07 1.54
N SER A 76 7.12 11.54 1.02
CA SER A 76 5.91 11.84 1.80
C SER A 76 5.38 10.58 2.49
N MET A 77 5.28 9.45 1.79
CA MET A 77 4.81 8.19 2.39
C MET A 77 5.70 7.74 3.56
N ILE A 78 7.03 7.78 3.38
CA ILE A 78 7.98 7.42 4.44
C ILE A 78 7.82 8.35 5.65
N LYS A 79 7.67 9.66 5.39
CA LYS A 79 7.51 10.66 6.44
C LYS A 79 6.20 10.49 7.21
N LEU A 80 5.08 10.33 6.51
CA LEU A 80 3.76 10.09 7.10
C LEU A 80 3.76 8.84 7.98
N LYS A 81 4.31 7.72 7.49
CA LYS A 81 4.43 6.47 8.28
C LYS A 81 5.27 6.69 9.55
N LYS A 82 6.39 7.43 9.48
CA LYS A 82 7.21 7.76 10.66
C LYS A 82 6.48 8.63 11.68
N LEU A 83 5.60 9.52 11.22
CA LEU A 83 4.72 10.34 12.05
C LEU A 83 3.48 9.58 12.53
N GLY A 84 3.37 8.29 12.19
CA GLY A 84 2.28 7.40 12.60
C GLY A 84 1.02 7.52 11.75
N TYR A 85 1.02 8.22 10.63
CA TYR A 85 -0.11 8.25 9.69
C TYR A 85 -0.08 7.03 8.77
N ILE A 86 -1.25 6.68 8.24
CA ILE A 86 -1.45 5.53 7.36
C ILE A 86 -1.80 6.04 5.96
N PRO A 87 -0.80 6.22 5.07
CA PRO A 87 -1.08 6.50 3.67
C PRO A 87 -1.55 5.22 2.97
N LEU A 88 -2.77 5.24 2.44
CA LEU A 88 -3.36 4.18 1.64
C LEU A 88 -3.40 4.62 0.18
N ILE A 89 -2.58 3.98 -0.63
CA ILE A 89 -2.42 4.31 -2.05
C ILE A 89 -2.83 3.13 -2.90
N GLU A 90 -3.69 3.40 -3.89
CA GLU A 90 -4.19 2.36 -4.78
C GLU A 90 -3.14 1.89 -5.80
N CYS A 91 -3.31 0.66 -6.28
CA CYS A 91 -2.55 0.18 -7.42
C CYS A 91 -3.01 0.91 -8.69
N ILE A 92 -2.12 1.70 -9.28
CA ILE A 92 -2.39 2.45 -10.52
C ILE A 92 -2.26 1.62 -11.81
N LYS A 93 -2.23 0.28 -11.71
CA LYS A 93 -2.16 -0.63 -12.87
C LYS A 93 -1.00 -0.35 -13.84
N CYS A 94 0.12 0.21 -13.36
CA CYS A 94 1.29 0.55 -14.17
C CYS A 94 2.07 -0.63 -14.75
N LYS A 95 1.71 -1.87 -14.38
CA LYS A 95 2.32 -3.14 -14.84
C LYS A 95 3.81 -3.33 -14.54
N ILE A 96 4.48 -2.39 -13.85
CA ILE A 96 5.89 -2.54 -13.44
C ILE A 96 6.12 -3.87 -12.72
N CYS A 97 5.23 -4.25 -11.80
CA CYS A 97 5.32 -5.51 -11.07
C CYS A 97 5.32 -6.75 -11.99
N VAL A 98 4.54 -6.73 -13.08
CA VAL A 98 4.51 -7.79 -14.08
C VAL A 98 5.85 -7.83 -14.82
N ASN A 99 6.33 -6.67 -15.28
CA ASN A 99 7.54 -6.56 -16.11
C ASN A 99 8.83 -6.93 -15.37
N VAL A 100 8.91 -6.66 -14.06
CA VAL A 100 10.11 -6.94 -13.25
C VAL A 100 10.12 -8.34 -12.64
N CYS A 101 9.02 -9.10 -12.77
CA CYS A 101 8.95 -10.43 -12.21
C CYS A 101 9.82 -11.39 -13.05
N PRO A 102 10.84 -12.05 -12.46
CA PRO A 102 11.72 -12.94 -13.22
C PRO A 102 11.09 -14.33 -13.44
N VAL A 103 9.88 -14.57 -12.91
CA VAL A 103 9.20 -15.85 -12.97
C VAL A 103 8.01 -15.72 -13.91
N GLU A 104 8.09 -16.37 -15.06
CA GLU A 104 7.03 -16.38 -16.05
C GLU A 104 5.71 -16.91 -15.45
N GLY A 105 4.60 -16.25 -15.78
CA GLY A 105 3.27 -16.63 -15.28
C GLY A 105 3.01 -16.36 -13.79
N ALA A 106 4.01 -15.97 -13.00
CA ALA A 106 3.81 -15.71 -11.56
C ALA A 106 2.94 -14.48 -11.30
N ILE A 107 2.93 -13.51 -12.22
CA ILE A 107 2.06 -12.34 -12.15
C ILE A 107 1.35 -12.16 -13.50
N THR A 108 0.03 -12.18 -13.50
CA THR A 108 -0.83 -11.99 -14.67
C THR A 108 -1.75 -10.78 -14.47
N LEU A 109 -2.39 -10.29 -15.54
CA LEU A 109 -3.41 -9.25 -15.43
C LEU A 109 -4.79 -9.89 -15.45
N LYS A 110 -5.66 -9.48 -14.52
CA LYS A 110 -7.10 -9.79 -14.57
C LYS A 110 -7.80 -8.89 -15.60
N ASP A 111 -9.04 -9.23 -15.93
CA ASP A 111 -9.88 -8.49 -16.89
C ASP A 111 -10.05 -7.01 -16.53
N ASN A 112 -10.04 -6.68 -15.24
CA ASN A 112 -10.12 -5.31 -14.73
C ASN A 112 -8.78 -4.54 -14.77
N GLY A 113 -7.73 -5.14 -15.33
CA GLY A 113 -6.39 -4.59 -15.47
C GLY A 113 -5.53 -4.63 -14.20
N PHE A 114 -6.02 -5.20 -13.09
CA PHE A 114 -5.22 -5.36 -11.88
C PHE A 114 -4.29 -6.58 -11.97
N PRO A 115 -3.03 -6.46 -11.50
CA PRO A 115 -2.13 -7.61 -11.37
C PRO A 115 -2.67 -8.64 -10.36
N TYR A 116 -2.55 -9.92 -10.71
CA TYR A 116 -2.80 -11.07 -9.85
C TYR A 116 -1.50 -11.86 -9.68
N ILE A 117 -1.14 -12.16 -8.43
CA ILE A 117 0.05 -12.94 -8.10
C ILE A 117 -0.39 -14.38 -7.82
N ASP A 118 0.05 -15.32 -8.65
CA ASP A 118 -0.13 -16.75 -8.38
C ASP A 118 0.90 -17.20 -7.33
N ASN A 119 0.40 -17.50 -6.13
CA ASN A 119 1.24 -17.88 -4.99
C ASN A 119 1.81 -19.30 -5.09
N ASN A 120 1.34 -20.12 -6.02
CA ASN A 120 1.91 -21.44 -6.30
C ASN A 120 3.15 -21.35 -7.20
N ILE A 121 3.24 -20.30 -8.03
CA ILE A 121 4.35 -20.05 -8.95
C ILE A 121 5.35 -19.05 -8.34
N CYS A 122 4.85 -18.10 -7.55
CA CYS A 122 5.66 -17.04 -6.93
C CYS A 122 6.78 -17.60 -6.02
N THR A 123 8.02 -17.27 -6.37
CA THR A 123 9.23 -17.63 -5.59
C THR A 123 9.47 -16.74 -4.38
N ARG A 124 8.61 -15.72 -4.17
CA ARG A 124 8.70 -14.74 -3.07
C ARG A 124 10.02 -13.94 -3.06
N CYS A 125 10.58 -13.66 -4.24
CA CYS A 125 11.83 -12.90 -4.38
C CYS A 125 11.74 -11.42 -3.97
N GLY A 126 10.53 -10.84 -3.93
CA GLY A 126 10.30 -9.47 -3.46
C GLY A 126 10.54 -8.35 -4.48
N LEU A 127 11.02 -8.64 -5.70
CA LEU A 127 11.31 -7.64 -6.72
C LEU A 127 10.10 -6.77 -7.08
N CYS A 128 8.92 -7.38 -7.25
CA CYS A 128 7.69 -6.64 -7.56
C CYS A 128 7.32 -5.64 -6.45
N MET A 129 7.56 -5.99 -5.18
CA MET A 129 7.32 -5.13 -4.03
C MET A 129 8.32 -3.97 -4.01
N GLU A 130 9.62 -4.25 -4.19
CA GLU A 130 10.67 -3.23 -4.22
C GLU A 130 10.45 -2.20 -5.33
N LYS A 131 10.02 -2.66 -6.51
CA LYS A 131 9.84 -1.80 -7.70
C LYS A 131 8.46 -1.16 -7.78
N CYS A 132 7.50 -1.53 -6.92
CA CYS A 132 6.17 -0.92 -6.96
C CYS A 132 6.26 0.55 -6.51
N PRO A 133 5.97 1.53 -7.40
CA PRO A 133 6.09 2.94 -7.06
C PRO A 133 5.04 3.39 -6.03
N LYS A 134 3.94 2.64 -5.89
CA LYS A 134 2.85 2.90 -4.96
C LYS A 134 2.92 2.10 -3.67
N ASP A 135 3.93 1.24 -3.52
CA ASP A 135 4.03 0.33 -2.36
C ASP A 135 2.71 -0.46 -2.15
N ALA A 136 2.07 -0.86 -3.25
CA ALA A 136 0.74 -1.49 -3.25
C ALA A 136 0.77 -3.02 -3.09
N ILE A 137 1.98 -3.61 -3.02
CA ILE A 137 2.18 -5.05 -2.87
C ILE A 137 2.66 -5.32 -1.44
N ARG A 138 2.01 -6.26 -0.75
CA ARG A 138 2.30 -6.63 0.64
C ARG A 138 2.81 -8.08 0.73
N PRO A 139 3.64 -8.43 1.72
CA PRO A 139 4.12 -9.80 1.88
C PRO A 139 2.98 -10.72 2.34
N ASN A 140 3.04 -12.00 1.92
CA ASN A 140 2.02 -12.99 2.30
C ASN A 140 1.90 -13.22 3.81
N SER A 141 2.94 -12.88 4.61
CA SER A 141 2.91 -12.94 6.08
C SER A 141 1.83 -12.05 6.68
N GLU A 142 1.46 -10.98 5.98
CA GLU A 142 0.42 -10.04 6.39
C GLU A 142 -0.98 -10.47 5.94
N ASN A 143 -1.10 -11.45 5.05
CA ASN A 143 -2.38 -12.00 4.61
C ASN A 143 -2.80 -13.17 5.52
N PRO A 144 -3.87 -13.04 6.35
CA PRO A 144 -4.33 -14.10 7.24
C PRO A 144 -4.68 -15.40 6.50
N ALA A 145 -5.22 -15.31 5.28
CA ALA A 145 -5.57 -16.47 4.47
C ALA A 145 -4.35 -17.26 3.97
N MET A 146 -3.15 -16.67 4.01
CA MET A 146 -1.89 -17.29 3.58
C MET A 146 -0.98 -17.71 4.74
N ARG A 147 -1.37 -17.45 6.00
CA ARG A 147 -0.60 -17.86 7.18
C ARG A 147 -0.50 -19.38 7.24
N GLY A 148 0.71 -19.93 7.28
CA GLY A 148 0.96 -21.37 7.34
C GLY A 148 0.94 -22.13 6.01
N ILE A 149 0.55 -21.48 4.90
CA ILE A 149 0.57 -22.07 3.54
C ILE A 149 1.95 -21.87 2.90
N GLY A 150 2.97 -22.38 3.56
CA GLY A 150 4.36 -22.32 3.11
C GLY A 150 4.93 -23.71 2.89
N ARG A 151 4.80 -24.26 1.68
CA ARG A 151 5.66 -25.37 1.24
C ARG A 151 7.03 -24.80 0.84
N GLY A 152 7.83 -24.38 1.83
CA GLY A 152 9.14 -23.80 1.57
C GLY A 152 10.14 -24.85 1.05
N ARG A 153 10.38 -24.89 -0.26
CA ARG A 153 11.65 -25.35 -0.86
C ARG A 153 12.26 -24.16 -1.61
N GLY A 154 12.87 -23.23 -0.87
CA GLY A 154 13.54 -22.09 -1.47
C GLY A 154 14.85 -21.80 -0.74
N MET A 155 15.96 -21.83 -1.48
CA MET A 155 17.26 -21.32 -1.04
C MET A 155 17.25 -19.78 -1.07
N GLY A 156 16.44 -19.14 -0.23
CA GLY A 156 16.47 -17.70 -0.06
C GLY A 156 17.47 -17.32 1.02
N ARG A 157 18.52 -16.58 0.67
CA ARG A 157 19.40 -15.88 1.64
C ARG A 157 18.61 -14.75 2.29
N GLY A 158 17.68 -15.08 3.18
CA GLY A 158 16.96 -14.11 3.99
C GLY A 158 17.88 -13.59 5.11
N MET A 159 17.96 -12.27 5.28
CA MET A 159 18.44 -11.66 6.52
C MET A 159 17.42 -11.93 7.64
N GLY A 160 17.39 -13.16 8.14
CA GLY A 160 16.60 -13.53 9.31
C GLY A 160 17.41 -13.30 10.58
N ARG A 161 17.07 -12.26 11.36
CA ARG A 161 17.34 -12.29 12.81
C ARG A 161 16.30 -13.21 13.44
N GLY A 162 16.54 -14.51 13.39
CA GLY A 162 15.65 -15.52 13.96
C GLY A 162 16.46 -16.71 14.45
N THR A 163 16.50 -16.88 15.77
CA THR A 163 17.12 -18.00 16.48
C THR A 163 16.29 -19.27 16.31
N GLY A 164 16.28 -19.84 15.11
CA GLY A 164 15.65 -21.14 14.83
C GLY A 164 16.60 -22.28 15.18
N ARG A 165 16.40 -22.90 16.35
CA ARG A 165 17.10 -24.14 16.75
C ARG A 165 16.75 -25.26 15.78
N GLY A 166 17.76 -25.82 15.12
CA GLY A 166 17.62 -27.08 14.39
C GLY A 166 17.30 -28.21 15.37
N LEU A 167 16.21 -28.92 15.12
CA LEU A 167 15.95 -30.22 15.72
C LEU A 167 15.81 -31.23 14.59
N GLY A 168 16.93 -31.87 14.28
CA GLY A 168 16.94 -33.10 13.49
C GLY A 168 16.23 -34.20 14.26
N ARG A 169 15.30 -34.88 13.60
CA ARG A 169 14.88 -36.24 13.92
C ARG A 169 14.50 -36.92 12.61
N ASN A 170 15.43 -37.68 12.04
CA ASN A 170 15.08 -38.73 11.08
C ASN A 170 15.27 -40.07 11.80
N ARG A 171 14.16 -40.78 11.99
CA ARG A 171 14.09 -42.20 12.36
C ARG A 171 13.54 -42.95 11.15
N GLY A 172 14.10 -44.14 10.86
CA GLY A 172 13.64 -45.12 9.87
C GLY A 172 14.26 -44.88 8.49
N TYR A 173 14.98 -45.82 7.88
CA TYR A 173 14.91 -47.29 7.94
C TYR A 173 16.26 -47.92 8.30
#